data_AF-A0A952VRG1-F1
#
_entry.id   AF-A0A952VRG1-F1
#
_cell.length_a   1.000
_cell.length_b   1.000
_cell.length_c   1.000
_cell.angle_alpha   90.00
_cell.angle_beta   90.00
_cell.angle_gamma   90.00
#
_symmetry.space_group_name_H-M   'P 1'
#
loop_
_entity.id
_entity.type
_entity.pdbx_description
1 polymer ?
#
loop_
_entity_poly.entity_id
_entity_poly.type
_entity_poly.pdbx_seq_one_letter_code
_entity_poly.pdbx_strand_id
1 'polypeptide(L)' 'MADIKESSVAQTSGLQPGDVVLELNRQHVNSFANLQRLADPLKPTDLALLLVNRQGNVMYVPIQGE' A
#
# COMPACT_ATOMS: atom_id res chain seq x y z
N MET A 1 22.64 9.72 -6.18
CA MET A 1 21.24 9.68 -6.64
C MET A 1 20.72 8.30 -6.33
N ALA A 2 19.86 8.17 -5.33
CA ALA A 2 19.24 6.88 -5.03
C ALA A 2 18.28 6.56 -6.18
N ASP A 3 18.69 5.58 -6.98
CA ASP A 3 17.89 4.95 -8.01
C ASP A 3 16.68 4.32 -7.31
N ILE A 4 15.57 5.07 -7.30
CA ILE A 4 14.28 4.54 -6.90
C ILE A 4 13.98 3.51 -7.97
N LYS A 5 14.27 2.23 -7.69
CA LYS A 5 13.97 1.12 -8.58
C LYS A 5 12.57 1.29 -9.13
N GLU A 6 12.52 1.74 -10.38
CA GLU A 6 11.31 1.87 -11.19
C GLU A 6 10.64 0.51 -11.44
N SER A 7 11.27 -0.58 -10.99
CA SER A 7 10.78 -1.96 -11.01
C SER A 7 10.12 -2.44 -9.70
N SER A 8 9.96 -1.59 -8.68
CA SER A 8 9.11 -1.86 -7.50
C SER A 8 7.92 -0.89 -7.44
N VAL A 9 7.73 -0.12 -8.51
CA VAL A 9 6.66 0.85 -8.67
C VAL A 9 5.38 0.05 -8.82
N ALA A 10 4.62 -0.05 -7.73
CA ALA A 10 3.19 0.18 -7.71
C ALA A 10 2.43 -0.09 -9.03
N GLN A 11 2.69 -1.23 -9.68
CA GLN A 11 1.81 -1.83 -10.67
C GLN A 11 0.59 -2.44 -9.95
N THR A 12 0.55 -2.28 -8.63
CA THR A 12 -0.64 -2.07 -7.81
C THR A 12 -1.73 -1.38 -8.61
N SER A 13 -2.69 -2.16 -9.10
CA SER A 13 -3.75 -1.75 -10.03
C SER A 13 -4.79 -0.77 -9.43
N GLY A 14 -4.39 0.19 -8.59
CA GLY A 14 -5.31 1.16 -8.00
C GLY A 14 -4.70 2.24 -7.10
N LEU A 15 -3.42 2.15 -6.69
CA LEU A 15 -2.77 3.19 -5.89
C LEU A 15 -2.27 4.34 -6.78
N GLN A 16 -2.40 5.56 -6.28
CA GLN A 16 -2.00 6.78 -6.96
C GLN A 16 -1.01 7.57 -6.10
N PRO A 17 -0.05 8.30 -6.71
CA PRO A 17 0.77 9.25 -5.99
C PRO A 17 -0.10 10.23 -5.20
N GLY A 18 0.20 10.38 -3.91
CA GLY A 18 -0.60 11.21 -2.98
C GLY A 18 -1.63 10.44 -2.16
N ASP A 19 -1.80 9.14 -2.36
CA ASP A 19 -2.58 8.29 -1.45
C ASP A 19 -1.92 8.20 -0.07
N VAL A 20 -2.69 8.47 0.97
CA VAL A 20 -2.26 8.28 2.36
C VAL A 20 -2.86 6.99 2.90
N VAL A 21 -2.02 6.01 3.21
CA VAL A 21 -2.45 4.72 3.78
C VAL A 21 -2.87 4.89 5.23
N LEU A 22 -4.08 4.43 5.56
CA LEU A 22 -4.67 4.43 6.89
C LEU A 22 -4.79 3.01 7.47
N GLU A 23 -5.04 2.01 6.62
CA GLU A 23 -5.16 0.61 7.02
C GLU A 23 -4.58 -0.33 5.96
N LEU A 24 -4.12 -1.52 6.39
CA LEU A 24 -3.84 -2.67 5.54
C LEU A 24 -4.61 -3.87 6.10
N ASN A 25 -5.40 -4.56 5.27
CA ASN A 25 -6.20 -5.73 5.65
C ASN A 25 -7.06 -5.49 6.91
N ARG A 26 -7.67 -4.30 7.00
CA ARG A 26 -8.47 -3.83 8.17
C ARG A 26 -7.66 -3.70 9.47
N GLN A 27 -6.34 -3.59 9.36
CA GLN A 27 -5.46 -3.28 10.47
C GLN A 27 -4.97 -1.85 10.34
N HIS A 28 -5.15 -1.06 11.40
CA HIS A 28 -4.74 0.34 11.42
C HIS A 28 -3.23 0.50 11.26
N VAL A 29 -2.84 1.33 10.31
CA VAL A 29 -1.46 1.69 10.02
C VAL A 29 -1.19 3.06 10.62
N ASN A 30 -0.47 3.07 11.75
CA ASN A 30 -0.14 4.30 12.46
C ASN A 30 1.28 4.83 12.12
N SER A 31 2.06 4.05 11.36
CA SER A 31 3.43 4.39 10.98
C SER A 31 3.88 3.54 9.78
N PHE A 32 4.82 4.06 9.01
CA PHE A 32 5.45 3.33 7.90
C PHE A 32 6.06 2.01 8.35
N ALA A 33 6.69 1.96 9.53
CA ALA A 33 7.24 0.72 10.07
C ALA A 33 6.17 -0.33 10.40
N ASN A 34 4.94 0.11 10.75
CA ASN A 34 3.82 -0.80 10.97
C ASN A 34 3.33 -1.35 9.62
N LEU A 35 3.16 -0.47 8.62
CA LEU A 35 2.81 -0.88 7.26
C LEU A 35 3.77 -1.95 6.73
N GLN A 36 5.09 -1.72 6.84
CA GLN A 36 6.08 -2.69 6.38
C GLN A 36 5.95 -4.03 7.08
N ARG A 37 5.76 -4.07 8.41
CA ARG A 37 5.57 -5.33 9.14
C ARG A 37 4.30 -6.07 8.73
N LEU A 38 3.23 -5.34 8.43
CA LEU A 38 1.98 -5.93 7.99
C LEU A 38 2.05 -6.40 6.53
N ALA A 39 2.87 -5.75 5.70
CA ALA A 39 3.09 -6.09 4.31
C ALA A 39 4.15 -7.19 4.10
N ASP A 40 5.13 -7.32 5.01
CA ASP A 40 6.20 -8.33 4.97
C ASP A 40 5.71 -9.78 4.78
N PRO A 41 4.64 -10.26 5.46
CA PRO A 41 4.14 -11.61 5.23
C PRO A 41 3.31 -11.75 3.94
N LEU A 42 2.98 -10.67 3.23
CA LEU A 42 2.20 -10.73 2.00
C LEU A 42 3.05 -11.29 0.87
N LYS A 43 2.51 -12.27 0.17
CA LYS A 43 3.16 -12.85 -1.02
C LYS A 43 2.84 -12.01 -2.26
N PRO A 44 3.65 -12.14 -3.32
CA PRO A 44 3.39 -11.56 -4.64
C PRO A 44 2.03 -11.90 -5.28
N THR A 45 1.37 -12.93 -4.77
CA THR A 45 0.07 -13.42 -5.25
C THR A 45 -1.05 -13.08 -4.28
N ASP A 46 -0.72 -12.52 -3.11
CA ASP A 46 -1.71 -12.18 -2.09
C ASP A 46 -2.41 -10.87 -2.45
N LEU A 47 -3.72 -10.85 -2.30
CA LEU A 47 -4.53 -9.65 -2.44
C LEU A 47 -4.69 -9.01 -1.07
N ALA A 48 -4.07 -7.84 -0.88
CA ALA A 48 -4.27 -7.02 0.30
C ALA A 48 -5.21 -5.85 0.00
N LEU A 49 -5.93 -5.41 1.03
CA LEU A 49 -6.81 -4.24 0.95
C LEU A 49 -6.19 -3.08 1.71
N LEU A 50 -5.92 -1.99 1.03
CA LEU A 50 -5.49 -0.75 1.67
C LEU A 50 -6.69 0.18 1.86
N LEU A 51 -6.88 0.72 3.05
CA LEU A 51 -7.69 1.92 3.22
C LEU A 51 -6.80 3.11 2.96
N VAL A 52 -7.12 3.92 1.94
CA VAL A 52 -6.37 5.13 1.62
C VAL A 52 -7.25 6.36 1.72
N ASN A 53 -6.64 7.47 2.10
CA ASN A 53 -7.22 8.80 1.94
C ASN A 53 -6.59 9.46 0.72
N ARG A 54 -7.39 9.62 -0.33
CA ARG A 54 -7.04 10.31 -1.57
C ARG A 54 -7.70 11.67 -1.58
N GLN A 55 -6.92 12.72 -1.31
CA GLN A 55 -7.40 14.11 -1.39
C GLN A 55 -8.68 14.36 -0.57
N GLY A 56 -8.79 13.76 0.62
CA GLY A 56 -9.96 13.86 1.51
C GLY A 56 -11.00 12.74 1.34
N ASN A 57 -10.89 11.91 0.30
CA ASN A 57 -11.79 10.78 0.07
C ASN A 57 -11.17 9.50 0.60
N VAL A 58 -11.87 8.83 1.51
CA VAL A 58 -11.41 7.57 2.10
C VAL A 58 -12.01 6.40 1.32
N MET A 59 -11.17 5.52 0.79
CA MET A 59 -11.60 4.38 -0.03
C MET A 59 -10.69 3.16 0.13
N TYR A 60 -11.27 1.98 -0.08
CA TYR A 60 -10.50 0.74 -0.15
C TYR A 60 -9.92 0.54 -1.55
N VAL A 61 -8.62 0.28 -1.62
CA VAL A 61 -7.89 -0.02 -2.84
C VAL A 61 -7.29 -1.43 -2.70
N PRO A 62 -7.70 -2.40 -3.54
CA PRO A 62 -7.04 -3.69 -3.59
C PRO A 62 -5.65 -3.54 -4.19
N ILE A 63 -4.68 -4.16 -3.54
CA ILE A 63 -3.29 -4.23 -3.97
C ILE A 63 -2.89 -5.69 -4.07
N GLN A 64 -2.08 -6.03 -5.06
CA GLN A 64 -1.41 -7.32 -5.11
C GLN A 64 0.02 -7.09 -4.63
N GLY A 65 0.55 -7.96 -3.76
CA GLY A 65 1.98 -7.96 -3.45
C GLY A 65 2.81 -8.18 -4.73
N GLU A 66 4.06 -7.74 -4.76
CA GLU A 66 5.03 -8.12 -5.81
C GLU A 66 6.10 -9.07 -5.26
#